data_AF-A0A137REC9-F1
#
_entry.id   AF-A0A137REC9-F1
#
_cell.length_a   1.000
_cell.length_b   1.000
_cell.length_c   1.000
_cell.angle_alpha   90.00
_cell.angle_beta   90.00
_cell.angle_gamma   90.00
#
_symmetry.space_group_name_H-M   'P 1'
#
loop_
_entity.id
_entity.type
_entity.pdbx_description
1 polymer ?
#
loop_
_entity_poly.entity_id
_entity_poly.type
_entity_poly.pdbx_seq_one_letter_code
_entity_poly.pdbx_strand_id
1 'polypeptide(L)'
;MSKVAYLPIEADRYGACVRQIYVRGLDLTGIAMRAQVRLAGDTPGAPLVDLQNVTNGNAQGLRLVGVDTTDGLPSSHVELVINESAMEALP
;
A
#
# COMPACT_ATOMS: atom_id res chain seq x y z
N MET A 1 -4.41 20.85 7.35
CA MET A 1 -5.37 19.83 7.83
C MET A 1 -5.02 18.54 7.11
N SER A 2 -4.56 17.51 7.83
CA SER A 2 -4.27 16.19 7.24
C SER A 2 -5.60 15.55 6.85
N LYS A 3 -5.74 15.10 5.59
CA LYS A 3 -6.86 14.24 5.19
C LYS A 3 -6.44 12.80 5.46
N VAL A 4 -7.12 12.14 6.40
CA VAL A 4 -6.86 10.75 6.77
C VAL A 4 -8.05 9.90 6.37
N ALA A 5 -7.78 8.72 5.82
CA ALA A 5 -8.76 7.68 5.56
C ALA A 5 -8.20 6.35 6.08
N TYR A 6 -9.11 5.45 6.47
CA TYR A 6 -8.75 4.11 6.96
C TYR A 6 -9.36 3.06 6.03
N LEU A 7 -8.56 2.08 5.67
CA LEU A 7 -8.98 0.90 4.92
C LEU A 7 -8.50 -0.33 5.70
N PRO A 8 -9.39 -1.17 6.25
CA PRO A 8 -8.98 -2.42 6.86
C PRO A 8 -8.39 -3.34 5.79
N ILE A 9 -7.22 -3.91 6.08
CA ILE A 9 -6.57 -4.92 5.24
C ILE A 9 -6.43 -6.18 6.07
N GLU A 10 -7.14 -7.22 5.66
CA GLU A 10 -6.93 -8.58 6.14
C GLU A 10 -5.99 -9.29 5.19
N ALA A 11 -5.16 -10.23 5.68
CA ALA A 11 -4.24 -11.01 4.86
C ALA A 11 -3.98 -12.38 5.51
N ASP A 12 -3.72 -13.38 4.67
CA ASP A 12 -3.23 -14.69 5.12
C ASP A 12 -1.73 -14.60 5.41
N ARG A 13 -1.27 -15.32 6.44
CA ARG A 13 0.14 -15.39 6.82
C ARG A 13 0.94 -16.31 5.91
N TYR A 14 0.31 -17.30 5.28
CA TYR A 14 0.97 -18.31 4.44
C TYR A 14 0.93 -17.98 2.94
N GLY A 15 0.66 -16.73 2.59
CA GLY A 15 0.62 -16.29 1.20
C GLY A 15 1.07 -14.85 1.06
N ALA A 16 1.43 -14.46 -0.17
CA ALA A 16 1.72 -13.07 -0.47
C ALA A 16 0.46 -12.20 -0.27
N CYS A 17 0.61 -11.05 0.37
CA CYS A 17 -0.46 -10.06 0.48
C CYS A 17 -0.41 -9.13 -0.72
N VAL A 18 -1.38 -9.26 -1.63
CA VAL A 18 -1.56 -8.37 -2.78
C VAL A 18 -2.89 -7.64 -2.64
N ARG A 19 -2.87 -6.30 -2.59
CA ARG A 19 -4.08 -5.49 -2.38
C ARG A 19 -4.18 -4.36 -3.39
N GLN A 20 -5.38 -4.19 -3.93
CA GLN A 20 -5.74 -3.07 -4.80
C GLN A 20 -6.42 -2.00 -3.96
N ILE A 21 -5.88 -0.78 -4.00
CA ILE A 21 -6.32 0.37 -3.22
C ILE A 21 -6.68 1.47 -4.22
N TYR A 22 -7.92 1.97 -4.12
CA TYR A 22 -8.39 3.05 -4.98
C TYR A 22 -8.52 4.34 -4.19
N VAL A 23 -7.73 5.34 -4.56
CA VAL A 23 -7.78 6.68 -3.97
C VAL A 23 -8.53 7.60 -4.91
N ARG A 24 -9.76 7.98 -4.52
CA ARG A 24 -10.61 8.87 -5.32
C ARG A 24 -10.38 10.34 -4.96
N GLY A 25 -10.37 11.20 -5.98
CA GLY A 25 -10.19 12.65 -5.85
C GLY A 25 -8.74 13.09 -5.71
N LEU A 26 -7.78 12.20 -5.96
CA LEU A 26 -6.35 12.52 -5.92
C LEU A 26 -5.61 11.78 -7.05
N ASP A 27 -4.86 12.54 -7.84
CA ASP A 27 -3.88 12.02 -8.79
C ASP A 27 -2.54 11.81 -8.07
N LEU A 28 -2.05 10.58 -8.06
CA LEU A 28 -0.81 10.19 -7.39
C LEU A 28 0.38 10.07 -8.35
N THR A 29 0.25 10.52 -9.60
CA THR A 29 1.32 10.47 -10.60
C THR A 29 2.59 11.17 -10.11
N GLY A 30 3.71 10.46 -10.11
CA GLY A 30 5.01 10.99 -9.67
C GLY A 30 5.17 11.16 -8.16
N ILE A 31 4.16 10.80 -7.36
CA ILE A 31 4.23 10.88 -5.90
C ILE A 31 4.98 9.68 -5.34
N ALA A 32 5.95 9.92 -4.46
CA ALA A 32 6.63 8.86 -3.73
C ALA A 32 5.72 8.32 -2.61
N MET A 33 5.27 7.07 -2.76
CA MET A 33 4.44 6.39 -1.78
C MET A 33 5.26 5.50 -0.83
N ARG A 34 4.84 5.39 0.43
CA ARG A 34 5.43 4.48 1.42
C ARG A 34 4.34 3.88 2.31
N ALA A 35 4.51 2.63 2.70
CA ALA A 35 3.67 1.96 3.70
C ALA A 35 4.53 1.17 4.67
N GLN A 36 4.01 0.91 5.86
CA GLN A 36 4.69 0.16 6.89
C GLN A 36 3.74 -0.80 7.56
N VAL A 37 4.24 -2.00 7.87
CA VAL A 37 3.59 -2.92 8.78
C VAL A 37 4.21 -2.74 10.16
N ARG A 38 3.38 -2.55 11.18
CA ARG A 38 3.75 -2.34 12.59
C ARG A 38 2.85 -3.20 13.48
N LEU A 39 3.26 -3.42 14.73
CA LEU A 39 2.46 -4.17 15.73
C LEU A 39 1.08 -3.55 15.95
N ALA A 40 1.02 -2.21 15.99
CA ALA A 40 -0.19 -1.42 15.85
C ALA A 40 0.15 -0.14 15.07
N GLY A 41 -0.86 0.55 14.55
CA GLY A 41 -0.71 1.64 13.56
C GLY A 41 0.42 2.63 13.89
N ASP A 42 0.37 3.25 15.06
CA ASP A 42 1.35 4.25 15.49
C ASP A 42 2.38 3.71 16.50
N THR A 43 2.59 2.39 16.58
CA THR A 43 3.60 1.82 17.50
C THR A 43 4.99 2.37 17.17
N PRO A 44 5.68 3.02 18.13
CA PRO A 44 7.02 3.56 17.92
C PRO A 44 8.05 2.47 17.59
N GLY A 45 9.16 2.87 16.97
CA GLY A 45 10.29 1.97 16.64
C GLY A 45 10.37 1.60 15.17
N ALA A 46 11.22 0.60 14.86
CA ALA A 46 11.39 0.10 13.51
C ALA A 46 10.11 -0.61 13.03
N PRO A 47 9.71 -0.42 11.75
CA PRO A 47 8.61 -1.19 11.18
C PRO A 47 8.99 -2.67 11.05
N LEU A 48 8.00 -3.55 11.12
CA LEU A 48 8.17 -4.98 10.83
C LEU A 48 8.43 -5.22 9.35
N VAL A 49 7.76 -4.45 8.49
CA VAL A 49 7.98 -4.41 7.04
C VAL A 49 7.94 -2.96 6.59
N ASP A 50 8.96 -2.53 5.84
CA ASP A 50 9.05 -1.20 5.24
C ASP A 50 8.84 -1.31 3.72
N LEU A 51 7.72 -0.79 3.22
CA LEU A 51 7.31 -0.87 1.82
C LEU A 51 7.62 0.45 1.12
N GLN A 52 8.48 0.36 0.10
CA GLN A 52 8.89 1.50 -0.71
C GLN A 52 8.03 1.65 -1.97
N ASN A 53 8.10 2.83 -2.59
CA ASN A 53 7.56 3.04 -3.93
C ASN A 53 8.34 2.18 -4.94
N VAL A 54 7.63 1.38 -5.71
CA VAL A 54 8.20 0.50 -6.74
C VAL A 54 7.51 0.72 -8.08
N THR A 55 8.21 0.42 -9.17
CA THR A 55 7.68 0.47 -10.54
C THR A 55 7.39 -0.92 -11.10
N ASN A 56 8.00 -1.97 -10.55
CA ASN A 56 7.79 -3.35 -10.95
C ASN A 56 6.65 -3.98 -10.13
N GLY A 57 5.63 -4.54 -10.79
CA GLY A 57 4.50 -5.20 -10.12
C GLY A 57 4.86 -6.48 -9.35
N ASN A 58 6.01 -7.09 -9.65
CA ASN A 58 6.50 -8.27 -8.92
C ASN A 58 7.36 -7.89 -7.71
N ALA A 59 7.64 -6.60 -7.49
CA ALA A 59 8.44 -6.15 -6.36
C ALA A 59 7.55 -5.90 -5.14
N GLN A 60 8.00 -6.33 -3.97
CA GLN A 60 7.40 -5.95 -2.69
C GLN A 60 7.45 -4.43 -2.53
N GLY A 61 6.31 -3.81 -2.27
CA GLY A 61 6.19 -2.35 -2.16
C GLY A 61 4.81 -1.81 -2.49
N LEU A 62 4.76 -0.51 -2.79
CA LEU A 62 3.60 0.19 -3.32
C LEU A 62 3.86 0.63 -4.76
N ARG A 63 2.91 0.38 -5.65
CA ARG A 63 2.99 0.77 -7.06
C ARG A 63 1.75 1.52 -7.48
N LEU A 64 1.93 2.65 -8.17
CA LEU A 64 0.84 3.27 -8.90
C LEU A 64 0.63 2.49 -10.19
N VAL A 65 -0.51 1.81 -10.31
CA VAL A 65 -0.86 1.03 -11.50
C VAL A 65 -1.33 1.94 -12.62
N GLY A 66 -2.11 2.96 -12.28
CA GLY A 66 -2.67 3.92 -13.21
C GLY A 66 -3.55 4.93 -12.50
N VAL A 67 -3.95 5.96 -13.25
CA VAL A 67 -4.90 6.98 -12.81
C VAL A 67 -5.97 7.10 -13.88
N ASP A 68 -7.21 6.87 -13.49
CA ASP A 68 -8.38 7.02 -14.34
C ASP A 68 -9.20 8.23 -13.90
N THR A 69 -10.14 8.67 -14.74
CA THR A 69 -11.12 9.71 -14.35
C THR A 69 -12.49 9.07 -14.17
N THR A 70 -13.03 9.15 -12.95
CA THR A 70 -14.32 8.58 -12.57
C THR A 70 -15.22 9.69 -12.00
N ASP A 71 -16.38 9.91 -12.62
CA ASP A 71 -17.32 11.00 -12.31
C ASP A 71 -16.64 12.39 -12.26
N GLY A 72 -15.74 12.65 -13.20
CA GLY A 72 -15.03 13.94 -13.30
C GLY A 72 -13.95 14.16 -12.23
N LEU A 73 -13.61 13.14 -11.43
CA LEU A 73 -12.53 13.18 -10.45
C LEU A 73 -11.44 12.15 -10.79
N PRO A 74 -10.16 12.44 -10.54
CA PRO A 74 -9.11 11.43 -10.70
C PRO A 74 -9.31 10.29 -9.69
N SER A 75 -9.03 9.06 -10.10
CA SER A 75 -9.01 7.87 -9.26
C SER A 75 -7.70 7.15 -9.48
N SER A 76 -6.84 7.15 -8.46
CA SER A 76 -5.54 6.48 -8.51
C SER A 76 -5.68 5.05 -8.02
N HIS A 77 -5.24 4.08 -8.84
CA HIS A 77 -5.15 2.67 -8.48
C HIS A 77 -3.73 2.36 -7.99
N VAL A 78 -3.62 2.05 -6.70
CA VAL A 78 -2.37 1.66 -6.05
C VAL A 78 -2.42 0.17 -5.74
N GLU A 79 -1.37 -0.55 -6.08
CA GLU A 79 -1.16 -1.94 -5.71
C GLU A 79 -0.14 -2.02 -4.57
N LEU A 80 -0.51 -2.72 -3.49
CA LEU A 80 0.36 -3.07 -2.39
C LEU A 80 0.74 -4.55 -2.51
N VAL A 81 2.03 -4.85 -2.42
CA VAL A 81 2.56 -6.21 -2.42
C VAL A 81 3.45 -6.40 -1.19
N ILE A 82 3.17 -7.43 -0.40
CA ILE A 82 4.06 -7.99 0.61
C ILE A 82 4.33 -9.44 0.23
N ASN A 83 5.60 -9.80 0.06
CA ASN A 83 5.98 -11.14 -0.33
C ASN A 83 5.61 -12.15 0.76
N GLU A 84 5.33 -13.37 0.35
CA GLU A 84 5.03 -14.49 1.26
C GLU A 84 6.08 -14.64 2.36
N SER A 85 7.37 -14.62 2.03
CA SER A 85 8.44 -14.72 3.02
C SER A 85 8.44 -13.61 4.06
N ALA A 86 7.96 -12.41 3.70
CA ALA A 86 7.83 -11.30 4.65
C ALA A 86 6.55 -11.45 5.51
N MET A 87 5.47 -11.98 4.92
CA MET A 87 4.23 -12.30 5.65
C MET A 87 4.45 -13.39 6.68
N GLU A 88 5.15 -14.47 6.32
CA GLU A 88 5.45 -15.60 7.20
C GLU A 88 6.36 -15.21 8.37
N ALA A 89 7.21 -14.18 8.18
CA ALA A 89 8.11 -13.67 9.21
C ALA A 89 7.42 -12.75 10.23
N LEU A 90 6.16 -12.38 10.02
CA LEU A 90 5.42 -11.54 10.97
C LEU A 90 5.06 -12.34 12.23
N PRO A 91 5.19 -11.72 13.44
CA PRO A 91 4.88 -12.37 14.72
C PRO A 91 3.41 -12.78 14.82
#